data_AF-A0A6A4XDT8-F1
#
_entry.id   AF-A0A6A4XDT8-F1
#
_cell.length_a   1.000
_cell.length_b   1.000
_cell.length_c   1.000
_cell.angle_alpha   90.00
_cell.angle_beta   90.00
_cell.angle_gamma   90.00
#
_symmetry.space_group_name_H-M   'P 1'
#
loop_
_entity.id
_entity.type
_entity.pdbx_description
1 polymer ?
#
loop_
_entity_poly.entity_id
_entity_poly.type
_entity_poly.pdbx_seq_one_letter_code
_entity_poly.pdbx_strand_id
1 'polypeptide(L)'
;MENSAGNLVTTQNGISDVLVDYYSDLFDPPSTRPEDDDLSAFLGPLTKDKQLSDRAKVELAAPLHANEFYHAIRKSSLNSAPGPNALPFEVLKLAPH
;
A
#
# COMPACT_ATOMS: atom_id res chain seq x y z
N MET A 1 0.20 24.55 -20.99
CA MET A 1 1.10 23.89 -20.04
C MET A 1 2.51 24.36 -20.38
N GLU A 2 3.31 24.78 -19.42
CA GLU A 2 4.68 25.23 -19.71
C GLU A 2 5.62 24.02 -19.73
N ASN A 3 6.55 24.00 -20.68
CA ASN A 3 7.64 23.01 -20.68
C ASN A 3 8.79 23.46 -19.76
N SER A 4 9.79 22.60 -19.57
CA SER A 4 10.96 22.84 -18.71
C SER A 4 11.81 24.05 -19.14
N ALA A 5 11.63 24.55 -20.37
CA ALA A 5 12.25 25.77 -20.88
C ALA A 5 11.39 27.04 -20.64
N GLY A 6 10.28 26.93 -19.90
CA GLY A 6 9.36 28.03 -19.61
C GLY A 6 8.47 28.44 -20.79
N ASN A 7 8.40 27.63 -21.85
CA ASN A 7 7.59 27.95 -23.02
C ASN A 7 6.19 27.35 -22.89
N LEU A 8 5.17 28.15 -23.20
CA LEU A 8 3.79 27.69 -23.20
C LEU A 8 3.54 26.74 -24.39
N VAL A 9 3.22 25.49 -24.07
CA VAL A 9 2.86 24.44 -25.02
C VAL A 9 1.34 24.25 -25.04
N THR A 10 0.77 24.24 -26.24
CA THR A 10 -0.69 24.14 -26.49
C THR A 10 -1.06 22.98 -27.40
N THR A 11 -0.10 22.37 -28.10
CA THR A 11 -0.31 21.19 -28.94
C THR A 11 -0.42 19.92 -28.12
N GLN A 12 -1.28 18.98 -28.50
CA GLN A 12 -1.47 17.72 -27.80
C GLN A 12 -0.16 16.93 -27.59
N ASN A 13 0.65 16.76 -28.64
CA ASN A 13 1.92 16.03 -28.53
C ASN A 13 2.85 16.72 -27.54
N GLY A 14 3.02 18.04 -27.67
CA GLY A 14 3.87 18.78 -26.74
C GLY A 14 3.36 18.77 -25.29
N ILE A 15 2.04 18.68 -25.05
CA ILE A 15 1.51 18.46 -23.69
C ILE A 15 1.84 17.06 -23.20
N SER A 16 1.72 16.04 -24.07
CA SER A 16 2.08 14.66 -23.74
C SER A 16 3.56 14.54 -23.39
N ASP A 17 4.45 15.19 -24.14
CA ASP A 17 5.89 15.17 -23.90
C ASP A 17 6.23 15.81 -22.56
N VAL A 18 5.63 16.97 -22.23
CA VAL A 18 5.82 17.62 -20.92
C VAL A 18 5.38 16.73 -19.76
N LEU A 19 4.27 16.00 -19.93
CA LEU A 19 3.80 15.06 -18.91
C LEU A 19 4.73 13.85 -18.78
N VAL A 20 5.22 13.31 -19.90
CA VAL A 20 6.17 12.19 -19.90
C VAL A 20 7.46 12.59 -19.18
N ASP A 21 8.03 13.75 -19.51
CA ASP A 21 9.23 14.26 -18.87
C ASP A 21 9.01 14.43 -17.36
N TYR A 22 7.90 15.10 -16.97
CA TYR A 22 7.57 15.31 -15.56
C TYR A 22 7.45 14.01 -14.76
N TYR A 23 6.72 13.01 -15.28
CA TYR A 23 6.55 11.75 -14.57
C TYR A 23 7.80 10.88 -14.62
N SER A 24 8.62 10.98 -15.67
CA SER A 24 9.91 10.29 -15.74
C SER A 24 10.83 10.81 -14.63
N ASP A 25 10.99 12.13 -14.52
CA ASP A 25 11.79 12.76 -13.46
C ASP A 25 11.27 12.44 -12.05
N LEU A 26 9.93 12.38 -11.88
CA LEU A 26 9.32 12.10 -10.58
C LEU A 26 9.56 10.66 -10.10
N PHE A 27 9.55 9.71 -11.03
CA PHE A 27 9.74 8.28 -10.73
C PHE A 27 11.16 7.80 -10.99
N ASP A 28 12.05 8.67 -11.46
CA ASP A 28 13.45 8.36 -11.61
C ASP A 28 14.06 8.01 -10.25
N PRO A 29 14.87 6.95 -10.18
CA PRO A 29 15.51 6.57 -8.93
C PRO A 29 16.32 7.75 -8.40
N PRO A 30 16.13 8.15 -7.13
CA PRO A 30 16.89 9.26 -6.60
C PRO A 30 18.39 8.91 -6.64
N SER A 31 19.22 9.88 -7.02
CA SER A 31 20.67 9.70 -7.13
C SER A 31 21.32 9.23 -5.82
N THR A 32 20.67 9.55 -4.70
CA THR A 32 21.00 9.07 -3.36
C THR A 32 19.77 8.39 -2.79
N ARG A 33 19.94 7.16 -2.31
CA ARG A 33 18.91 6.52 -1.49
C ARG A 33 18.62 7.45 -0.30
N PRO A 34 17.34 7.76 0.01
CA PRO A 34 17.01 8.45 1.25
C PRO A 34 17.66 7.67 2.39
N GLU A 35 18.39 8.34 3.27
CA GLU A 35 18.96 7.67 4.43
C GLU A 35 17.79 7.10 5.27
N ASP A 36 17.99 5.97 5.94
CA ASP A 36 16.94 5.36 6.78
C ASP A 36 16.40 6.37 7.83
N ASP A 37 17.25 7.35 8.19
CA ASP A 37 16.92 8.48 9.04
C ASP A 37 15.82 9.39 8.44
N ASP A 38 15.79 9.65 7.13
CA ASP A 38 14.78 10.50 6.49
C ASP A 38 13.40 9.86 6.52
N LEU A 39 13.34 8.54 6.27
CA LEU A 39 12.10 7.77 6.35
C LEU A 39 11.61 7.72 7.80
N SER A 40 12.52 7.52 8.75
CA SER A 40 12.20 7.53 10.18
C SER A 40 11.72 8.90 10.67
N ALA A 41 12.29 9.99 10.15
CA ALA A 41 11.88 11.36 10.46
C ALA A 41 10.50 11.69 9.89
N PHE A 42 10.19 11.20 8.68
CA PHE A 42 8.87 11.35 8.07
C PHE A 42 7.80 10.51 8.78
N LEU A 43 8.08 9.23 9.07
CA LEU A 43 7.12 8.31 9.68
C LEU A 43 6.98 8.54 11.18
N GLY A 44 8.03 9.00 11.86
CA GLY A 44 8.08 9.17 13.31
C GLY A 44 6.87 9.91 13.88
N PRO A 45 6.51 11.10 13.39
CA PRO A 45 5.31 11.83 13.81
C PRO A 45 4.00 11.07 13.54
N LEU A 46 3.91 10.32 12.44
CA LEU A 46 2.70 9.57 12.05
C LEU A 46 2.52 8.29 12.89
N THR A 47 3.61 7.72 13.38
CA THR A 47 3.61 6.47 14.16
C THR A 47 3.86 6.69 15.64
N LYS A 48 4.12 7.93 16.09
CA LYS A 48 4.53 8.27 17.46
C LYS A 48 3.60 7.69 18.51
N ASP A 49 2.30 7.81 18.28
CA ASP A 49 1.25 7.34 19.20
C ASP A 49 0.69 5.97 18.79
N LYS A 50 1.21 5.36 17.73
CA LYS A 50 0.80 4.05 17.21
C LYS A 50 1.81 2.96 17.56
N GLN A 51 2.39 3.02 18.75
CA GLN A 51 3.17 1.90 19.25
C GLN A 51 2.23 0.82 19.81
N LEU A 52 2.36 -0.39 19.29
CA LEU A 52 1.72 -1.56 19.89
C LEU A 52 2.22 -1.72 21.32
N SER A 53 1.33 -2.07 22.24
CA SER A 53 1.73 -2.48 23.59
C SER A 53 2.60 -3.74 23.49
N ASP A 54 3.46 -3.99 24.48
CA ASP A 54 4.33 -5.18 24.46
C ASP A 54 3.51 -6.47 24.41
N ARG A 55 2.33 -6.48 25.04
CA ARG A 55 1.36 -7.56 24.92
C ARG A 55 0.86 -7.72 23.48
N ALA A 56 0.46 -6.64 22.81
CA ALA A 56 -0.02 -6.70 21.43
C ALA A 56 1.08 -7.16 20.46
N LYS A 57 2.35 -6.80 20.72
CA LYS A 57 3.49 -7.32 19.95
C LYS A 57 3.63 -8.84 20.10
N VAL A 58 3.51 -9.35 21.33
CA VAL A 58 3.59 -10.80 21.60
C VAL A 58 2.42 -11.55 20.98
N GLU A 59 1.20 -11.02 21.10
CA GLU A 59 -0.01 -11.60 20.49
C GLU A 59 0.10 -11.62 18.95
N LEU A 60 0.62 -10.54 18.33
CA LEU A 60 0.80 -10.49 16.88
C LEU A 60 1.87 -11.47 16.37
N ALA A 61 2.89 -11.74 17.18
CA ALA A 61 3.95 -12.70 16.86
C ALA A 61 3.53 -14.16 17.13
N ALA A 62 2.41 -14.39 17.81
CA ALA A 62 1.94 -15.73 18.13
C ALA A 62 1.43 -16.44 16.86
N PRO A 63 1.65 -17.76 16.72
CA PRO A 63 1.03 -18.54 15.66
C PRO A 63 -0.49 -18.47 15.73
N LEU A 64 -1.14 -18.30 14.58
CA LEU A 64 -2.60 -18.25 14.50
C LEU A 64 -3.21 -19.59 14.92
N HIS A 65 -4.13 -19.56 15.89
CA HIS A 65 -4.83 -20.76 16.29
C HIS A 65 -5.96 -21.10 15.31
N ALA A 66 -6.28 -22.39 15.18
CA ALA A 66 -7.34 -22.83 14.27
C ALA A 66 -8.70 -22.19 14.62
N ASN A 67 -9.02 -22.04 15.91
CA ASN A 67 -10.25 -21.40 16.36
C ASN A 67 -10.34 -19.92 15.97
N GLU A 68 -9.23 -19.18 16.03
CA GLU A 68 -9.14 -17.78 15.60
C GLU A 68 -9.36 -17.67 14.10
N PHE A 69 -8.72 -18.55 13.33
CA PHE A 69 -8.89 -18.65 11.88
C PHE A 69 -10.36 -18.91 11.50
N TYR A 70 -10.99 -19.91 12.10
CA TYR A 70 -12.39 -20.23 11.85
C TYR A 70 -13.34 -19.12 12.30
N HIS A 71 -13.06 -18.48 13.43
CA HIS A 71 -13.84 -17.36 13.92
C HIS A 71 -13.77 -16.16 12.94
N ALA A 72 -12.60 -15.87 12.38
CA ALA A 72 -12.42 -14.82 11.37
C ALA A 72 -13.18 -15.15 10.07
N ILE A 73 -13.10 -16.39 9.58
CA ILE A 73 -13.85 -16.83 8.40
C ILE A 73 -15.36 -16.68 8.61
N ARG A 74 -15.88 -17.03 9.79
CA ARG A 74 -17.31 -16.91 10.09
C ARG A 74 -17.78 -15.45 10.13
N LYS A 75 -16.96 -14.55 10.69
CA LYS A 75 -17.30 -13.12 10.85
C LYS A 75 -17.00 -12.24 9.64
N SER A 76 -16.32 -12.76 8.62
CA SER A 76 -15.98 -11.97 7.44
C SER A 76 -17.22 -11.55 6.63
N SER A 77 -17.10 -10.42 5.95
CA SER A 77 -18.13 -9.92 5.03
C SER A 77 -18.31 -10.85 3.84
N LEU A 78 -19.57 -11.06 3.48
CA LEU A 78 -19.96 -11.74 2.24
C LEU A 78 -19.74 -10.79 1.05
N ASN A 79 -19.63 -11.36 -0.15
CA ASN A 79 -19.50 -10.67 -1.42
C ASN A 79 -18.26 -9.77 -1.52
N SER A 80 -17.18 -10.14 -0.84
CA SER A 80 -15.90 -9.47 -0.98
C SER A 80 -15.29 -9.80 -2.36
N ALA A 81 -14.62 -8.84 -2.97
CA ALA A 81 -13.94 -9.05 -4.25
C ALA A 81 -12.97 -10.25 -4.15
N PRO A 82 -12.96 -11.17 -5.13
CA PRO A 82 -12.05 -12.30 -5.12
C PRO A 82 -10.60 -11.85 -5.08
N GLY A 83 -9.77 -12.60 -4.34
CA GLY A 83 -8.33 -12.38 -4.32
C GLY A 83 -7.64 -12.82 -5.62
N PRO A 84 -6.30 -12.80 -5.67
CA PRO A 84 -5.52 -13.19 -6.85
C PRO A 84 -5.77 -14.63 -7.32
N ASN A 85 -6.28 -15.50 -6.44
CA ASN A 85 -6.67 -16.87 -6.75
C ASN A 85 -8.04 -16.98 -7.45
N ALA A 86 -8.74 -15.85 -7.69
CA ALA A 86 -10.07 -15.76 -8.28
C ALA A 86 -11.18 -16.56 -7.57
N LEU A 87 -10.90 -17.10 -6.38
CA LEU A 87 -11.89 -17.85 -5.60
C LEU A 87 -12.75 -16.88 -4.79
N PRO A 88 -14.09 -16.99 -4.85
CA PRO A 88 -14.97 -16.28 -3.94
C PRO A 88 -14.64 -16.63 -2.50
N PHE A 89 -14.66 -15.63 -1.60
CA PHE A 89 -14.35 -15.84 -0.19
C PHE A 89 -15.31 -16.85 0.46
N GLU A 90 -16.55 -16.93 -0.04
CA GLU A 90 -17.60 -17.86 0.39
C GLU A 90 -17.15 -19.31 0.37
N VAL A 91 -16.19 -19.67 -0.51
CA VAL A 91 -15.60 -21.02 -0.56
C VAL A 91 -14.99 -21.40 0.80
N LEU A 92 -14.39 -20.45 1.51
CA LEU A 92 -13.82 -20.70 2.85
C LEU A 92 -14.89 -20.98 3.92
N LYS A 93 -16.14 -20.56 3.67
CA LYS A 93 -17.29 -20.85 4.55
C LYS A 93 -17.95 -22.20 4.23
N LEU A 94 -17.63 -22.83 3.10
CA LEU A 94 -18.21 -24.12 2.68
C LEU A 94 -17.62 -25.34 3.41
N ALA A 95 -16.46 -25.19 4.05
CA ALA A 95 -15.87 -26.28 4.81
C ALA A 95 -16.58 -26.44 6.17
N PRO A 96 -17.19 -27.61 6.46
CA PRO A 96 -17.72 -27.90 7.78
C PRO A 96 -16.57 -28.07 8.78
N HIS A 97 -16.85 -27.70 10.04
CA HIS A 97 -15.96 -27.85 11.19
C HIS A 97 -15.87 -29.30 11.62
#